data_AF-A0A9E5CM28-F1
#
_entry.id   AF-A0A9E5CM28-F1
#
_cell.length_a   1.000
_cell.length_b   1.000
_cell.length_c   1.000
_cell.angle_alpha   90.00
_cell.angle_beta   90.00
_cell.angle_gamma   90.00
#
_symmetry.space_group_name_H-M   'P 1'
#
loop_
_entity.id
_entity.type
_entity.pdbx_description
1 polymer ?
#
loop_
_entity_poly.entity_id
_entity_poly.type
_entity_poly.pdbx_seq_one_letter_code
_entity_poly.pdbx_strand_id
1 'polypeptide(L)'
;MTPTVVIAGVRSGVGKTTIATGIMGALTRRGYQVQPFKAGPDYIDPSYHQLACGVPSRNLDTWLMPHGTVQELFQRASSRRQISVIEGVMGVFDGHSSLSEEGSTAELAKLLDAPVILVADAAKVARSVAAEIMGYQLFDPDLRVAGVILNGVGGPRHLEFCQPQIEATTGLPVLGYLPRRDELAQPERHLGLIPTVEGTVARQWYEALIDQTEATIDIDGIIKLASQSGGTPVAPEAFPAEQQATRARIAIAQDMAFSFYYQDSLDLLEAWGAELAP
;
A
#
# COMPACT_ATOMS: atom_id res chain seq x y z
N MET A 1 -0.92 14.46 12.81
CA MET A 1 -0.67 13.07 12.40
C MET A 1 -1.40 12.86 11.10
N THR A 2 -0.80 12.14 10.17
CA THR A 2 -1.37 11.93 8.84
C THR A 2 -2.31 10.71 8.90
N PRO A 3 -3.59 10.84 8.51
CA PRO A 3 -4.50 9.71 8.36
C PRO A 3 -3.84 8.57 7.57
N THR A 4 -3.91 7.34 8.07
CA THR A 4 -3.15 6.22 7.49
C THR A 4 -3.99 4.97 7.37
N VAL A 5 -3.85 4.26 6.26
CA VAL A 5 -4.50 2.97 6.05
C VAL A 5 -3.56 1.97 5.38
N VAL A 6 -3.65 0.71 5.80
CA VAL A 6 -2.91 -0.39 5.20
C VAL A 6 -3.85 -1.20 4.32
N ILE A 7 -3.47 -1.41 3.07
CA ILE A 7 -4.14 -2.33 2.14
C ILE A 7 -3.38 -3.66 2.19
N ALA A 8 -3.90 -4.61 2.95
CA ALA A 8 -3.33 -5.95 3.05
C ALA A 8 -4.23 -6.94 2.31
N GLY A 9 -3.81 -8.19 2.18
CA GLY A 9 -4.61 -9.19 1.51
C GLY A 9 -4.39 -10.56 2.11
N VAL A 10 -5.33 -11.46 1.86
CA VAL A 10 -5.31 -12.81 2.45
C VAL A 10 -4.13 -13.65 1.96
N ARG A 11 -3.65 -13.40 0.73
CA ARG A 11 -2.50 -14.11 0.15
C ARG A 11 -1.77 -13.27 -0.91
N SER A 12 -0.61 -13.76 -1.35
CA SER A 12 0.05 -13.24 -2.55
C SER A 12 -0.84 -13.41 -3.80
N GLY A 13 -0.79 -12.44 -4.72
CA GLY A 13 -1.58 -12.47 -5.95
C GLY A 13 -3.09 -12.25 -5.82
N VAL A 14 -3.61 -11.92 -4.63
CA VAL A 14 -5.05 -11.63 -4.44
C VAL A 14 -5.52 -10.31 -5.11
N GLY A 15 -4.60 -9.49 -5.64
CA GLY A 15 -4.91 -8.22 -6.30
C GLY A 15 -4.75 -6.97 -5.43
N LYS A 16 -4.01 -7.07 -4.30
CA LYS A 16 -3.70 -5.93 -3.41
C LYS A 16 -3.12 -4.74 -4.17
N THR A 17 -2.13 -4.96 -5.03
CA THR A 17 -1.43 -3.92 -5.78
C THR A 17 -2.39 -3.13 -6.67
N THR A 18 -3.25 -3.82 -7.42
CA THR A 18 -4.27 -3.19 -8.26
C THR A 18 -5.24 -2.35 -7.42
N ILE A 19 -5.74 -2.91 -6.31
CA ILE A 19 -6.68 -2.20 -5.43
C ILE A 19 -6.02 -1.01 -4.74
N ALA A 20 -4.82 -1.16 -4.19
CA ALA A 20 -4.06 -0.11 -3.54
C ALA A 20 -3.74 1.02 -4.53
N THR A 21 -3.29 0.68 -5.74
CA THR A 21 -3.03 1.64 -6.82
C THR A 21 -4.31 2.40 -7.21
N GLY A 22 -5.44 1.70 -7.35
CA GLY A 22 -6.73 2.32 -7.64
C GLY A 22 -7.17 3.29 -6.55
N ILE A 23 -7.05 2.90 -5.27
CA ILE A 23 -7.38 3.76 -4.12
C ILE A 23 -6.48 4.99 -4.09
N MET A 24 -5.17 4.82 -4.24
CA MET A 24 -4.19 5.90 -4.30
C MET A 24 -4.51 6.89 -5.43
N GLY A 25 -4.83 6.36 -6.61
CA GLY A 25 -5.20 7.16 -7.77
C GLY A 25 -6.53 7.90 -7.58
N ALA A 26 -7.54 7.27 -6.99
CA ALA A 26 -8.83 7.89 -6.67
C ALA A 26 -8.68 9.02 -5.64
N LEU A 27 -7.90 8.80 -4.58
CA LEU A 27 -7.58 9.83 -3.59
C LEU A 27 -6.85 11.02 -4.25
N THR A 28 -5.84 10.73 -5.08
CA THR A 28 -5.09 11.76 -5.81
C THR A 28 -6.00 12.54 -6.76
N ARG A 29 -6.90 11.86 -7.49
CA ARG A 29 -7.90 12.49 -8.36
C ARG A 29 -8.86 13.40 -7.61
N ARG A 30 -9.21 13.04 -6.37
CA ARG A 30 -10.00 13.87 -5.45
C ARG A 30 -9.20 15.03 -4.83
N GLY A 31 -7.93 15.19 -5.20
CA GLY A 31 -7.08 16.31 -4.78
C GLY A 31 -6.33 16.08 -3.47
N TYR A 32 -6.32 14.85 -2.92
CA TYR A 32 -5.53 14.54 -1.74
C TYR A 32 -4.04 14.46 -2.08
N GLN A 33 -3.21 15.02 -1.20
CA GLN A 33 -1.76 14.79 -1.20
C GLN A 33 -1.48 13.44 -0.55
N VAL A 34 -1.53 12.37 -1.36
CA VAL A 34 -1.29 10.99 -0.93
C VAL A 34 0.21 10.74 -0.77
N GLN A 35 0.61 10.11 0.33
CA GLN A 35 1.92 9.47 0.45
C GLN A 35 1.78 7.97 0.30
N PRO A 36 2.25 7.41 -0.83
CA PRO A 36 2.30 5.97 -0.97
C PRO A 36 3.47 5.36 -0.21
N PHE A 37 3.21 4.19 0.34
CA PHE A 37 4.19 3.31 0.95
C PHE A 37 4.00 1.88 0.44
N LYS A 38 5.08 1.13 0.43
CA LYS A 38 5.10 -0.30 0.17
C LYS A 38 5.75 -1.01 1.34
N ALA A 39 5.08 -2.02 1.89
CA ALA A 39 5.68 -2.90 2.88
C ALA A 39 6.74 -3.79 2.22
N GLY A 40 7.87 -3.98 2.90
CA GLY A 40 8.98 -4.82 2.47
C GLY A 40 9.89 -4.18 1.41
N PRO A 41 10.86 -4.95 0.87
CA PRO A 41 11.95 -4.44 0.03
C PRO A 41 11.60 -4.58 -1.46
N ASP A 42 10.44 -4.07 -1.85
CA ASP A 42 9.95 -4.13 -3.23
C ASP A 42 10.30 -2.84 -3.99
N TYR A 43 10.61 -2.93 -5.28
CA TYR A 43 10.92 -1.78 -6.13
C TYR A 43 9.98 -1.63 -7.31
N ILE A 44 9.16 -2.66 -7.59
CA ILE A 44 8.31 -2.70 -8.76
C ILE A 44 6.95 -2.12 -8.44
N ASP A 45 6.30 -2.57 -7.37
CA ASP A 45 5.01 -2.03 -6.96
C ASP A 45 5.06 -0.52 -6.65
N PRO A 46 6.13 0.02 -6.02
CA PRO A 46 6.36 1.46 -5.90
C PRO A 46 6.26 2.28 -7.18
N SER A 47 6.58 1.70 -8.35
CA SER A 47 6.45 2.41 -9.63
C SER A 47 4.98 2.68 -10.00
N TYR A 48 4.06 1.79 -9.60
CA TYR A 48 2.63 1.99 -9.80
C TYR A 48 2.09 3.09 -8.89
N HIS A 49 2.53 3.07 -7.63
CA HIS A 49 2.20 4.10 -6.66
C HIS A 49 2.66 5.48 -7.10
N GLN A 50 3.89 5.59 -7.60
CA GLN A 50 4.45 6.85 -8.07
C GLN A 50 3.67 7.40 -9.25
N LEU A 51 3.24 6.53 -10.17
CA LEU A 51 2.41 6.93 -11.30
C LEU A 51 1.01 7.37 -10.84
N ALA A 52 0.43 6.73 -9.81
CA ALA A 52 -0.86 7.11 -9.24
C ALA A 52 -0.82 8.41 -8.41
N CYS A 53 0.25 8.65 -7.64
CA CYS A 53 0.34 9.75 -6.67
C CYS A 53 1.21 10.93 -7.13
N GLY A 54 2.02 10.76 -8.18
CA GLY A 54 2.96 11.77 -8.66
C GLY A 54 4.18 12.00 -7.75
N VAL A 55 4.37 11.16 -6.73
CA VAL A 55 5.47 11.26 -5.75
C VAL A 55 6.07 9.89 -5.49
N PRO A 56 7.36 9.78 -5.13
CA PRO A 56 7.97 8.48 -4.85
C PRO A 56 7.24 7.73 -3.73
N SER A 57 6.99 6.44 -3.95
CA SER A 57 6.60 5.53 -2.89
C SER A 57 7.82 5.16 -2.06
N ARG A 58 7.60 5.07 -0.74
CA ARG A 58 8.64 4.72 0.24
C ARG A 58 8.49 3.28 0.67
N ASN A 59 9.59 2.67 1.09
CA ASN A 59 9.59 1.29 1.55
C ASN A 59 9.64 1.23 3.07
N LEU A 60 8.76 0.46 3.67
CA LEU A 60 8.71 0.23 5.11
C LEU A 60 8.93 -1.26 5.36
N ASP A 61 10.10 -1.62 5.85
CA ASP A 61 10.52 -2.99 6.02
C ASP A 61 11.02 -3.20 7.46
N THR A 62 10.21 -3.91 8.25
CA THR A 62 10.51 -4.21 9.66
C THR A 62 11.53 -5.34 9.83
N TRP A 63 11.88 -6.04 8.75
CA TRP A 63 12.94 -7.05 8.75
C TRP A 63 14.32 -6.42 8.47
N LEU A 64 14.40 -5.50 7.51
CA LEU A 64 15.66 -4.85 7.13
C LEU A 64 16.03 -3.68 8.05
N MET A 65 15.06 -3.05 8.71
CA MET A 65 15.26 -1.84 9.49
C MET A 65 14.71 -1.99 10.91
N PRO A 66 15.39 -1.40 11.92
CA PRO A 66 14.83 -1.27 13.26
C PRO A 66 13.48 -0.55 13.23
N HIS A 67 12.60 -0.92 14.16
CA HIS A 67 11.27 -0.34 14.28
C HIS A 67 11.28 1.20 14.38
N GLY A 68 12.21 1.78 15.14
CA GLY A 68 12.34 3.23 15.26
C GLY A 68 12.63 3.91 13.91
N THR A 69 13.51 3.32 13.10
CA THR A 69 13.86 3.79 11.76
C THR A 69 12.66 3.70 10.82
N VAL A 70 11.90 2.59 10.83
CA VAL A 70 10.67 2.45 10.04
C VAL A 70 9.67 3.55 10.38
N GLN A 71 9.46 3.80 11.66
CA GLN A 71 8.52 4.83 12.11
C GLN A 71 9.02 6.24 11.78
N GLU A 72 10.33 6.50 11.86
CA GLU A 72 10.92 7.79 11.48
C GLU A 72 10.73 8.06 9.98
N LEU A 73 11.05 7.08 9.14
CA LEU A 73 10.87 7.16 7.68
C LEU A 73 9.40 7.45 7.33
N PHE A 74 8.49 6.70 7.94
CA PHE A 74 7.06 6.89 7.78
C PHE A 74 6.63 8.31 8.17
N GLN A 75 7.05 8.80 9.34
CA GLN A 75 6.67 10.13 9.82
C GLN A 75 7.21 11.24 8.92
N ARG A 76 8.49 11.16 8.54
CA ARG A 76 9.14 12.18 7.69
C ARG A 76 8.45 12.29 6.35
N ALA A 77 8.21 11.17 5.68
CA ALA A 77 7.52 11.12 4.39
C ALA A 77 6.04 11.56 4.51
N SER A 78 5.37 11.24 5.62
CA SER A 78 3.96 11.59 5.84
C SER A 78 3.73 13.04 6.30
N SER A 79 4.76 13.73 6.82
CA SER A 79 4.64 15.01 7.54
C SER A 79 3.98 16.17 6.76
N ARG A 80 4.01 16.12 5.43
CA ARG A 80 3.42 17.14 4.53
C ARG A 80 2.32 16.59 3.65
N ARG A 81 1.64 15.54 4.11
CA ARG A 81 0.71 14.74 3.32
C ARG A 81 -0.61 14.68 4.05
N GLN A 82 -1.69 14.49 3.30
CA GLN A 82 -3.06 14.50 3.85
C GLN A 82 -3.55 13.09 4.16
N ILE A 83 -2.99 12.08 3.50
CA ILE A 83 -3.29 10.67 3.77
C ILE A 83 -2.10 9.81 3.33
N SER A 84 -1.81 8.78 4.11
CA SER A 84 -0.80 7.77 3.81
C SER A 84 -1.49 6.45 3.50
N VAL A 85 -1.12 5.83 2.38
CA VAL A 85 -1.65 4.52 1.97
C VAL A 85 -0.48 3.56 1.87
N ILE A 86 -0.53 2.48 2.64
CA ILE A 86 0.51 1.45 2.68
C ILE A 86 -0.01 0.22 1.95
N GLU A 87 0.61 -0.17 0.84
CA GLU A 87 0.37 -1.48 0.26
C GLU A 87 1.17 -2.54 1.03
N GLY A 88 0.50 -3.59 1.49
CA GLY A 88 1.12 -4.74 2.14
C GLY A 88 2.02 -5.58 1.21
N VAL A 89 2.68 -6.56 1.78
CA VAL A 89 3.48 -7.57 1.09
C VAL A 89 2.88 -8.96 1.34
N MET A 90 2.95 -9.86 0.35
CA MET A 90 2.46 -11.25 0.46
C MET A 90 1.03 -11.36 1.05
N GLY A 91 0.71 -12.37 1.86
CA GLY A 91 -0.47 -12.34 2.74
C GLY A 91 -0.21 -11.48 3.98
N VAL A 92 -1.27 -11.00 4.63
CA VAL A 92 -1.16 -10.05 5.76
C VAL A 92 -0.26 -10.56 6.90
N PHE A 93 -0.28 -11.86 7.17
CA PHE A 93 0.53 -12.52 8.20
C PHE A 93 1.82 -13.14 7.67
N ASP A 94 2.03 -13.12 6.36
CA ASP A 94 3.24 -13.69 5.76
C ASP A 94 4.38 -12.66 5.84
N GLY A 95 5.54 -13.09 6.32
CA GLY A 95 6.72 -12.25 6.49
C GLY A 95 8.01 -13.04 6.38
N HIS A 96 9.07 -12.54 7.03
CA HIS A 96 10.36 -13.21 7.09
C HIS A 96 10.29 -14.54 7.86
N SER A 97 9.56 -14.53 8.98
CA SER A 97 9.41 -15.68 9.87
C SER A 97 8.13 -16.46 9.57
N SER A 98 8.16 -17.78 9.78
CA SER A 98 6.98 -18.64 9.74
C SER A 98 6.38 -18.92 11.13
N LEU A 99 7.04 -18.45 12.19
CA LEU A 99 6.67 -18.70 13.59
C LEU A 99 6.36 -17.40 14.37
N SER A 100 6.73 -16.25 13.82
CA SER A 100 6.48 -14.92 14.35
C SER A 100 6.01 -14.01 13.22
N GLU A 101 5.55 -12.81 13.56
CA GLU A 101 5.07 -11.81 12.61
C GLU A 101 6.16 -10.96 11.95
N GLU A 102 7.44 -11.25 12.23
CA GLU A 102 8.58 -10.48 11.75
C GLU A 102 8.57 -10.33 10.22
N GLY A 103 8.64 -9.08 9.76
CA GLY A 103 8.63 -8.71 8.35
C GLY A 103 7.26 -8.81 7.69
N SER A 104 6.19 -9.05 8.45
CA SER A 104 4.83 -9.15 7.91
C SER A 104 4.14 -7.79 7.78
N THR A 105 3.08 -7.75 6.97
CA THR A 105 2.22 -6.56 6.89
C THR A 105 1.49 -6.32 8.23
N ALA A 106 1.17 -7.37 8.98
CA ALA A 106 0.51 -7.28 10.27
C ALA A 106 1.39 -6.58 11.32
N GLU A 107 2.68 -6.96 11.40
CA GLU A 107 3.64 -6.31 12.29
C GLU A 107 3.75 -4.81 11.98
N LEU A 108 3.90 -4.46 10.70
CA LEU A 108 3.99 -3.06 10.26
C LEU A 108 2.73 -2.27 10.59
N ALA A 109 1.54 -2.85 10.38
CA ALA A 109 0.28 -2.19 10.69
C ALA A 109 0.14 -1.91 12.19
N LYS A 110 0.52 -2.87 13.05
CA LYS A 110 0.53 -2.70 14.50
C LYS A 110 1.57 -1.67 14.95
N LEU A 111 2.77 -1.70 14.38
CA LEU A 111 3.86 -0.76 14.66
C LEU A 111 3.46 0.71 14.41
N LEU A 112 2.64 0.94 13.39
CA LEU A 112 2.15 2.25 12.98
C LEU A 112 0.78 2.62 13.54
N ASP A 113 0.14 1.71 14.31
CA ASP A 113 -1.25 1.81 14.73
C ASP A 113 -2.20 2.21 13.58
N ALA A 114 -2.06 1.52 12.45
CA ALA A 114 -2.81 1.79 11.24
C ALA A 114 -3.91 0.73 11.02
N PRO A 115 -5.16 1.14 10.73
CA PRO A 115 -6.22 0.21 10.38
C PRO A 115 -5.89 -0.51 9.07
N VAL A 116 -6.24 -1.80 9.02
CA VAL A 116 -6.05 -2.67 7.86
C VAL A 116 -7.36 -2.84 7.11
N ILE A 117 -7.32 -2.60 5.80
CA ILE A 117 -8.35 -3.06 4.87
C ILE A 117 -7.85 -4.36 4.25
N LEU A 118 -8.59 -5.45 4.45
CA LEU A 118 -8.24 -6.77 3.96
C LEU A 118 -8.82 -7.01 2.57
N VAL A 119 -7.96 -7.33 1.61
CA VAL A 119 -8.34 -7.73 0.25
C VAL A 119 -8.52 -9.25 0.20
N ALA A 120 -9.72 -9.69 -0.18
CA ALA A 120 -10.07 -11.10 -0.34
C ALA A 120 -10.51 -11.41 -1.78
N ASP A 121 -10.18 -12.61 -2.27
CA ASP A 121 -10.61 -13.05 -3.60
C ASP A 121 -12.02 -13.64 -3.53
N ALA A 122 -12.96 -12.97 -4.18
CA ALA A 122 -14.35 -13.35 -4.27
C ALA A 122 -14.71 -14.04 -5.60
N ALA A 123 -13.77 -14.34 -6.50
CA ALA A 123 -14.10 -14.73 -7.87
C ALA A 123 -14.95 -16.00 -8.02
N LYS A 124 -14.84 -16.94 -7.08
CA LYS A 124 -15.54 -18.23 -7.11
C LYS A 124 -16.13 -18.63 -5.76
N VAL A 125 -16.42 -17.64 -4.92
CA VAL A 125 -16.92 -17.84 -3.56
C VAL A 125 -18.06 -16.87 -3.28
N ALA A 126 -19.05 -17.32 -2.52
CA ALA A 126 -20.08 -16.45 -1.96
C ALA A 126 -19.91 -16.43 -0.43
N ARG A 127 -20.80 -17.11 0.30
CA ARG A 127 -20.78 -17.19 1.76
C ARG A 127 -19.42 -17.58 2.39
N SER A 128 -18.63 -18.43 1.74
CA SER A 128 -17.35 -18.92 2.27
C SER A 128 -16.31 -17.82 2.49
N VAL A 129 -16.38 -16.70 1.75
CA VAL A 129 -15.46 -15.58 1.95
C VAL A 129 -15.59 -14.97 3.35
N ALA A 130 -16.79 -14.99 3.94
CA ALA A 130 -17.02 -14.52 5.30
C ALA A 130 -16.29 -15.39 6.34
N ALA A 131 -16.23 -16.71 6.12
CA ALA A 131 -15.49 -17.62 6.99
C ALA A 131 -13.97 -17.42 6.88
N GLU A 132 -13.46 -17.18 5.67
CA GLU A 132 -12.06 -16.82 5.44
C GLU A 132 -11.70 -15.53 6.20
N ILE A 133 -12.44 -14.45 5.98
CA ILE A 133 -12.20 -13.15 6.62
C ILE A 133 -12.31 -13.26 8.16
N MET A 134 -13.31 -13.96 8.68
CA MET A 134 -13.42 -14.23 10.11
C MET A 134 -12.18 -14.97 10.64
N GLY A 135 -11.64 -15.92 9.87
CA GLY A 135 -10.39 -16.60 10.18
C GLY A 135 -9.23 -15.61 10.34
N TYR A 136 -9.05 -14.68 9.39
CA TYR A 136 -8.00 -13.66 9.50
C TYR A 136 -8.21 -12.73 10.70
N GLN A 137 -9.44 -12.31 10.97
CA GLN A 137 -9.77 -11.45 12.11
C GLN A 137 -9.51 -12.14 13.46
N LEU A 138 -9.81 -13.44 13.58
CA LEU A 138 -9.64 -14.20 14.82
C LEU A 138 -8.22 -14.73 15.00
N PHE A 139 -7.44 -14.84 13.92
CA PHE A 139 -6.08 -15.36 13.97
C PHE A 139 -5.13 -14.43 14.75
N ASP A 140 -5.25 -13.12 14.54
CA ASP A 140 -4.54 -12.10 15.31
C ASP A 140 -5.53 -11.00 15.77
N PRO A 141 -6.09 -11.11 16.98
CA PRO A 141 -7.03 -10.13 17.52
C PRO A 141 -6.42 -8.73 17.76
N ASP A 142 -5.09 -8.63 17.84
CA ASP A 142 -4.40 -7.34 18.03
C ASP A 142 -4.28 -6.58 16.69
N LEU A 143 -4.39 -7.28 15.55
CA LEU A 143 -4.44 -6.65 14.25
C LEU A 143 -5.79 -5.99 14.00
N ARG A 144 -5.80 -4.66 13.88
CA ARG A 144 -7.00 -3.87 13.60
C ARG A 144 -7.46 -3.99 12.15
N VAL A 145 -8.06 -5.11 11.79
CA VAL A 145 -8.82 -5.25 10.54
C VAL A 145 -10.08 -4.40 10.64
N ALA A 146 -10.18 -3.37 9.80
CA ALA A 146 -11.21 -2.33 9.90
C ALA A 146 -12.22 -2.36 8.75
N GLY A 147 -11.96 -3.13 7.69
CA GLY A 147 -12.85 -3.28 6.56
C GLY A 147 -12.31 -4.28 5.53
N VAL A 148 -13.14 -4.57 4.54
CA VAL A 148 -12.83 -5.57 3.50
C VAL A 148 -13.09 -4.99 2.12
N ILE A 149 -12.21 -5.29 1.16
CA ILE A 149 -12.47 -5.08 -0.27
C ILE A 149 -12.40 -6.44 -0.99
N LEU A 150 -13.40 -6.72 -1.82
CA LEU A 150 -13.47 -7.97 -2.56
C LEU A 150 -12.91 -7.83 -3.96
N ASN A 151 -11.92 -8.64 -4.32
CA ASN A 151 -11.43 -8.72 -5.69
C ASN A 151 -12.14 -9.82 -6.48
N GLY A 152 -12.25 -9.65 -7.80
CA GLY A 152 -12.75 -10.67 -8.72
C GLY A 152 -14.27 -10.88 -8.69
N VAL A 153 -15.03 -9.99 -8.06
CA VAL A 153 -16.49 -10.11 -7.99
C VAL A 153 -17.09 -10.09 -9.40
N GLY A 154 -18.10 -10.94 -9.63
CA GLY A 154 -18.70 -11.14 -10.96
C GLY A 154 -19.65 -10.01 -11.39
N GLY A 155 -20.01 -9.12 -10.46
CA GLY A 155 -20.93 -8.00 -10.63
C GLY A 155 -21.78 -7.75 -9.38
N PRO A 156 -22.71 -6.77 -9.41
CA PRO A 156 -23.51 -6.37 -8.24
C PRO A 156 -24.27 -7.52 -7.58
N ARG A 157 -24.89 -8.40 -8.38
CA ARG A 157 -25.60 -9.58 -7.87
C ARG A 157 -24.68 -10.53 -7.09
N HIS A 158 -23.42 -10.67 -7.51
CA HIS A 158 -22.47 -11.50 -6.77
C HIS A 158 -22.10 -10.82 -5.44
N LEU A 159 -21.88 -9.50 -5.43
CA LEU A 159 -21.66 -8.74 -4.21
C LEU A 159 -22.82 -8.93 -3.19
N GLU A 160 -24.07 -8.90 -3.65
CA GLU A 160 -25.26 -9.12 -2.79
C GLU A 160 -25.25 -10.47 -2.06
N PHE A 161 -24.57 -11.50 -2.59
CA PHE A 161 -24.40 -12.78 -1.89
C PHE A 161 -23.23 -12.78 -0.90
N CYS A 162 -22.19 -11.97 -1.15
CA CYS A 162 -20.98 -11.92 -0.34
C CYS A 162 -21.12 -10.95 0.84
N GLN A 163 -21.51 -9.70 0.57
CA GLN A 163 -21.45 -8.60 1.52
C GLN A 163 -22.27 -8.84 2.80
N PRO A 164 -23.56 -9.23 2.74
CA PRO A 164 -24.34 -9.43 3.96
C PRO A 164 -23.79 -10.54 4.85
N GLN A 165 -23.16 -11.56 4.26
CA GLN A 165 -22.57 -12.66 5.03
C GLN A 165 -21.29 -12.21 5.73
N ILE A 166 -20.45 -11.41 5.07
CA ILE A 166 -19.24 -10.84 5.68
C ILE A 166 -19.63 -9.94 6.86
N GLU A 167 -20.49 -8.96 6.61
CA GLU A 167 -20.89 -7.96 7.61
C GLU A 167 -21.57 -8.61 8.81
N ALA A 168 -22.49 -9.55 8.60
CA ALA A 168 -23.18 -10.24 9.70
C ALA A 168 -22.26 -11.19 10.50
N THR A 169 -21.24 -11.77 9.87
CA THR A 169 -20.35 -12.76 10.50
C THR A 169 -19.19 -12.09 11.24
N THR A 170 -18.64 -11.03 10.66
CA THR A 170 -17.38 -10.40 11.13
C THR A 170 -17.59 -9.03 11.78
N GLY A 171 -18.74 -8.39 11.53
CA GLY A 171 -18.99 -7.00 11.89
C GLY A 171 -18.19 -5.98 11.07
N LEU A 172 -17.36 -6.43 10.12
CA LEU A 172 -16.54 -5.57 9.28
C LEU A 172 -17.34 -5.03 8.10
N PRO A 173 -17.23 -3.73 7.77
CA PRO A 173 -17.84 -3.18 6.57
C PRO A 173 -17.16 -3.73 5.31
N VAL A 174 -17.96 -4.08 4.30
CA VAL A 174 -17.44 -4.28 2.94
C VAL A 174 -17.38 -2.92 2.27
N LEU A 175 -16.16 -2.41 2.09
CA LEU A 175 -15.88 -1.10 1.51
C LEU A 175 -16.01 -1.09 -0.02
N GLY A 176 -16.30 -2.23 -0.64
CA GLY A 176 -16.55 -2.32 -2.06
C GLY A 176 -15.89 -3.53 -2.70
N TYR A 177 -15.77 -3.46 -4.03
CA TYR A 177 -15.20 -4.53 -4.81
C TYR A 177 -14.48 -4.04 -6.06
N LEU A 178 -13.62 -4.89 -6.61
CA LEU A 178 -13.09 -4.76 -7.96
C LEU A 178 -13.61 -5.93 -8.82
N PRO A 179 -14.28 -5.67 -9.95
CA PRO A 179 -14.77 -6.74 -10.81
C PRO A 179 -13.63 -7.44 -11.54
N ARG A 180 -13.85 -8.69 -11.92
CA ARG A 180 -12.91 -9.38 -12.83
C ARG A 180 -13.12 -8.88 -14.26
N ARG A 181 -12.20 -8.06 -14.76
CA ARG A 181 -12.15 -7.62 -16.16
C ARG A 181 -10.72 -7.61 -16.66
N ASP A 182 -10.52 -8.00 -17.92
CA ASP A 182 -9.19 -8.06 -18.53
C ASP A 182 -8.54 -6.67 -18.62
N GLU A 183 -9.34 -5.63 -18.83
CA GLU A 183 -8.89 -4.23 -18.86
C GLU A 183 -8.33 -3.73 -17.51
N LEU A 184 -8.64 -4.42 -16.40
CA LEU A 184 -8.15 -4.10 -15.05
C LEU A 184 -6.99 -5.00 -14.63
N ALA A 185 -6.65 -6.01 -15.44
CA ALA A 185 -5.49 -6.84 -15.19
C ALA A 185 -4.24 -5.98 -15.28
N GLN A 186 -3.33 -6.13 -14.31
CA GLN A 186 -2.08 -5.38 -14.31
C GLN A 186 -1.30 -5.68 -15.59
N PRO A 187 -0.85 -4.67 -16.35
CA PRO A 187 -0.14 -4.90 -17.59
C PRO A 187 1.15 -5.69 -17.37
N GLU A 188 1.47 -6.59 -18.30
CA GLU A 188 2.71 -7.38 -18.24
C GLU A 188 3.93 -6.45 -18.30
N ARG A 189 4.90 -6.73 -17.44
CA ARG A 189 6.12 -5.93 -17.28
C ARG A 189 7.18 -6.43 -18.26
N HIS A 190 7.83 -5.53 -19.00
CA HIS A 190 9.02 -5.89 -19.77
C HIS A 190 10.27 -5.53 -18.96
N LEU A 191 11.10 -6.53 -18.61
CA LEU A 191 12.32 -6.35 -17.80
C LEU A 191 12.09 -5.77 -16.39
N GLY A 192 10.94 -6.05 -15.77
CA GLY A 192 10.61 -5.54 -14.43
C GLY A 192 10.21 -4.05 -14.40
N LEU A 193 10.17 -3.40 -15.57
CA LEU A 193 9.68 -2.04 -15.72
C LEU A 193 8.21 -2.05 -16.12
N ILE A 194 7.46 -1.07 -15.63
CA ILE A 194 6.23 -0.66 -16.30
C ILE A 194 6.66 -0.18 -17.69
N PRO A 195 6.20 -0.81 -18.80
CA PRO A 195 6.66 -0.46 -20.13
C PRO A 195 6.50 1.05 -20.39
N THR A 196 7.61 1.77 -20.48
CA THR A 196 7.64 3.17 -20.93
C THR A 196 7.32 3.31 -22.42
N VAL A 197 7.27 2.18 -23.14
CA VAL A 197 7.04 2.10 -24.59
C VAL A 197 5.61 2.49 -24.99
N GLU A 198 4.65 2.58 -24.05
CA GLU A 198 3.29 3.06 -24.36
C GLU A 198 2.74 3.94 -23.24
N GLY A 199 3.28 5.15 -23.05
CA GLY A 199 2.73 6.13 -22.09
C GLY A 199 1.20 6.39 -22.23
N THR A 200 0.59 5.97 -23.34
CA THR A 200 -0.86 5.92 -23.57
C THR A 200 -1.54 4.70 -22.95
N VAL A 201 -1.01 3.48 -23.10
CA VAL A 201 -1.66 2.24 -22.61
C VAL A 201 -1.59 2.12 -21.10
N ALA A 202 -0.43 2.43 -20.51
CA ALA A 202 -0.33 2.51 -19.05
C ALA A 202 -1.34 3.52 -18.51
N ARG A 203 -1.40 4.74 -19.08
CA ARG A 203 -2.34 5.78 -18.66
C ARG A 203 -3.81 5.34 -18.78
N GLN A 204 -4.19 4.71 -19.90
CA GLN A 204 -5.56 4.19 -20.08
C GLN A 204 -5.92 3.14 -19.03
N TRP A 205 -4.98 2.26 -18.69
CA TRP A 205 -5.17 1.28 -17.61
C TRP A 205 -5.37 1.98 -16.25
N TYR A 206 -4.56 3.00 -15.92
CA TYR A 206 -4.75 3.78 -14.68
C TYR A 206 -6.10 4.47 -14.66
N GLU A 207 -6.48 5.15 -15.74
CA GLU A 207 -7.77 5.85 -15.84
C GLU A 207 -8.94 4.87 -15.65
N ALA A 208 -8.93 3.73 -16.35
CA ALA A 208 -9.94 2.70 -16.19
C ALA A 208 -9.98 2.10 -14.78
N LEU A 209 -8.81 1.86 -14.18
CA LEU A 209 -8.71 1.37 -12.80
C LEU A 209 -9.27 2.38 -11.79
N ILE A 210 -8.94 3.66 -11.92
CA ILE A 210 -9.41 4.72 -11.02
C ILE A 210 -10.91 4.93 -11.20
N ASP A 211 -11.42 4.95 -12.44
CA ASP A 211 -12.86 5.04 -12.73
C ASP A 211 -13.63 3.87 -12.11
N GLN A 212 -13.13 2.65 -12.29
CA GLN A 212 -13.73 1.48 -11.68
C GLN A 212 -13.66 1.56 -10.15
N THR A 213 -12.54 1.98 -9.59
CA THR A 213 -12.35 2.13 -8.15
C THR A 213 -13.35 3.13 -7.56
N GLU A 214 -13.50 4.32 -8.16
CA GLU A 214 -14.49 5.29 -7.68
C GLU A 214 -15.94 4.83 -7.85
N ALA A 215 -16.22 3.99 -8.84
CA ALA A 215 -17.55 3.46 -9.07
C ALA A 215 -17.95 2.35 -8.07
N THR A 216 -16.98 1.60 -7.54
CA THR A 216 -17.28 0.37 -6.76
C THR A 216 -16.60 0.26 -5.40
N ILE A 217 -15.77 1.22 -5.01
CA ILE A 217 -15.10 1.26 -3.71
C ILE A 217 -15.44 2.57 -2.99
N ASP A 218 -15.87 2.47 -1.73
CA ASP A 218 -16.21 3.56 -0.83
C ASP A 218 -14.95 4.30 -0.34
N ILE A 219 -14.46 5.21 -1.17
CA ILE A 219 -13.29 6.03 -0.86
C ILE A 219 -13.51 6.91 0.38
N ASP A 220 -14.73 7.39 0.61
CA ASP A 220 -15.03 8.24 1.77
C ASP A 220 -15.02 7.41 3.07
N GLY A 221 -15.50 6.17 3.02
CA GLY A 221 -15.33 5.16 4.06
C GLY A 221 -13.85 4.87 4.35
N ILE A 222 -13.02 4.74 3.31
CA ILE A 222 -11.56 4.55 3.47
C ILE A 222 -10.91 5.74 4.16
N ILE A 223 -11.24 6.97 3.75
CA ILE A 223 -10.73 8.20 4.40
C ILE A 223 -11.14 8.24 5.87
N LYS A 224 -12.39 7.89 6.18
CA LYS A 224 -12.89 7.83 7.56
C LYS A 224 -12.13 6.79 8.38
N LEU A 225 -11.88 5.60 7.84
CA LEU A 225 -11.07 4.59 8.53
C LEU A 225 -9.64 5.08 8.74
N ALA A 226 -9.01 5.64 7.70
CA ALA A 226 -7.64 6.18 7.79
C ALA A 226 -7.50 7.24 8.88
N SER A 227 -8.53 8.06 9.12
CA SER A 227 -8.53 9.08 10.18
C SER A 227 -8.50 8.50 11.60
N GLN A 228 -8.75 7.19 11.76
CA GLN A 228 -8.69 6.48 13.03
C GLN A 228 -7.31 5.88 13.30
N SER A 229 -6.33 6.05 12.40
CA SER A 229 -4.95 5.64 12.69
C SER A 229 -4.43 6.39 13.90
N GLY A 230 -3.73 5.68 14.78
CA GLY A 230 -2.95 6.33 15.81
C GLY A 230 -1.76 7.07 15.23
N GLY A 231 -0.97 7.67 16.11
CA GLY A 231 0.38 8.05 15.76
C GLY A 231 1.32 7.57 16.83
N THR A 232 2.39 6.95 16.40
CA THR A 232 3.45 6.53 17.30
C THR A 232 4.44 7.69 17.45
N PRO A 233 4.72 8.20 18.66
CA PRO A 233 5.81 9.15 18.87
C PRO A 233 7.13 8.49 18.47
N VAL A 234 8.01 9.20 17.77
CA VAL A 234 9.29 8.65 17.31
C VAL A 234 10.40 9.62 17.66
N ALA A 235 11.48 9.07 18.22
CA ALA A 235 12.73 9.78 18.33
C ALA A 235 13.53 9.60 17.03
N PRO A 236 14.20 10.64 16.52
CA PRO A 236 15.08 10.51 15.36
C PRO A 236 16.15 9.43 15.60
N GLU A 237 16.29 8.49 14.68
CA GLU A 237 17.25 7.38 14.76
C GLU A 237 18.23 7.39 13.58
N ALA A 238 17.73 7.55 12.34
CA ALA A 238 18.50 7.48 11.11
C ALA A 238 18.93 8.85 10.58
N PHE A 239 18.06 9.87 10.61
CA PHE A 239 18.38 11.18 10.06
C PHE A 239 19.15 12.05 11.07
N PRO A 240 20.07 12.90 10.60
CA PRO A 240 20.74 13.84 11.48
C PRO A 240 19.74 14.88 12.01
N ALA A 241 19.93 15.29 13.27
CA ALA A 241 19.09 16.30 13.92
C ALA A 241 19.19 17.68 13.22
N GLU A 242 20.35 17.98 12.63
CA GLU A 242 20.61 19.21 11.90
C GLU A 242 21.12 18.90 10.49
N GLN A 243 20.82 19.80 9.56
CA GLN A 243 21.28 19.71 8.19
C GLN A 243 22.82 19.73 8.15
N GLN A 244 23.40 18.72 7.51
CA GLN A 244 24.85 18.61 7.39
C GLN A 244 25.36 19.49 6.25
N ALA A 245 26.56 20.06 6.41
CA ALA A 245 27.26 20.72 5.32
C ALA A 245 27.61 19.69 4.22
N THR A 246 27.64 20.11 2.96
CA THR A 246 28.02 19.24 1.84
C THR A 246 29.45 18.73 2.02
N ARG A 247 29.64 17.41 1.93
CA ARG A 247 30.93 16.71 2.14
C ARG A 247 31.42 16.00 0.89
N ALA A 248 30.51 15.52 0.06
CA ALA A 248 30.83 14.75 -1.14
C ALA A 248 29.75 14.94 -2.20
N ARG A 249 30.15 14.84 -3.47
CA ARG A 249 29.23 14.74 -4.60
C ARG A 249 29.24 13.29 -5.10
N ILE A 250 28.06 12.67 -5.19
CA ILE A 250 27.89 11.25 -5.56
C ILE A 250 27.11 11.19 -6.86
N ALA A 251 27.72 10.62 -7.91
CA ALA A 251 27.01 10.31 -9.16
C ALA A 251 26.16 9.04 -8.99
N ILE A 252 24.90 9.10 -9.41
CA ILE A 252 23.94 7.99 -9.36
C ILE A 252 23.59 7.63 -10.80
N ALA A 253 23.88 6.39 -11.21
CA ALA A 253 23.45 5.89 -12.50
C ALA A 253 21.93 5.79 -12.55
N GLN A 254 21.25 6.63 -13.34
CA GLN A 254 19.79 6.58 -13.46
C GLN A 254 19.38 6.44 -14.92
N ASP A 255 19.07 5.21 -15.31
CA ASP A 255 18.54 4.89 -16.63
C ASP A 255 17.59 3.69 -16.54
N MET A 256 17.14 3.16 -17.69
CA MET A 256 16.25 1.99 -17.69
C MET A 256 16.88 0.75 -17.05
N ALA A 257 18.21 0.57 -17.17
CA ALA A 257 18.93 -0.54 -16.55
C ALA A 257 19.20 -0.30 -15.05
N PHE A 258 19.32 0.97 -14.63
CA PHE A 258 19.55 1.39 -13.25
C PHE A 258 18.40 2.27 -12.75
N SER A 259 17.24 1.66 -12.52
CA SER A 259 15.99 2.35 -12.16
C SER A 259 15.42 1.94 -10.80
N PHE A 260 16.03 0.97 -10.14
CA PHE A 260 15.59 0.48 -8.83
C PHE A 260 16.38 1.14 -7.71
N TYR A 261 15.80 2.21 -7.15
CA TYR A 261 16.36 2.93 -6.00
C TYR A 261 15.33 3.01 -4.87
N TYR A 262 15.79 2.86 -3.63
CA TYR A 262 15.02 3.26 -2.47
C TYR A 262 15.19 4.76 -2.27
N GLN A 263 14.10 5.51 -2.37
CA GLN A 263 14.13 6.96 -2.17
C GLN A 263 14.68 7.32 -0.79
N ASP A 264 14.41 6.52 0.23
CA ASP A 264 14.92 6.74 1.59
C ASP A 264 16.44 6.65 1.69
N SER A 265 17.08 5.78 0.89
CA SER A 265 18.55 5.72 0.84
C SER A 265 19.16 6.97 0.22
N LEU A 266 18.53 7.50 -0.83
CA LEU A 266 18.98 8.74 -1.49
C LEU A 266 18.81 9.94 -0.56
N ASP A 267 17.63 10.09 0.03
CA ASP A 267 17.32 11.17 0.98
C ASP A 267 18.24 11.14 2.21
N LEU A 268 18.59 9.93 2.68
CA LEU A 268 19.49 9.77 3.83
C LEU A 268 20.92 10.21 3.46
N LEU A 269 21.42 9.83 2.27
CA LEU A 269 22.71 10.32 1.77
C LEU A 269 22.74 11.85 1.72
N GLU A 270 21.70 12.46 1.16
CA GLU A 270 21.58 13.93 1.08
C GLU A 270 21.52 14.57 2.47
N ALA A 271 20.74 14.01 3.39
CA ALA A 271 20.64 14.50 4.76
C ALA A 271 21.99 14.49 5.49
N TRP A 272 22.84 13.49 5.19
CA TRP A 272 24.20 13.36 5.72
C TRP A 272 25.26 14.16 4.94
N GLY A 273 24.85 15.01 4.00
CA GLY A 273 25.71 15.97 3.31
C GLY A 273 26.24 15.48 1.96
N ALA A 274 25.63 14.47 1.34
CA ALA A 274 25.90 14.16 -0.06
C ALA A 274 25.15 15.12 -1.00
N GLU A 275 25.79 15.50 -2.10
CA GLU A 275 25.12 16.11 -3.25
C GLU A 275 24.96 15.02 -4.33
N LEU A 276 23.73 14.61 -4.62
CA LEU A 276 23.47 13.59 -5.64
C LEU A 276 23.46 14.23 -7.03
N ALA A 277 24.13 13.59 -7.98
CA ALA A 277 24.17 13.99 -9.38
C ALA A 277 23.75 12.83 -10.30
N PRO A 278 23.04 13.11 -11.40
CA PRO A 278 22.78 12.12 -12.44
C PRO A 278 24.05 11.74 -13.22
#